data_AF-A0A1M6RG91-F1
#
_entry.id   AF-A0A1M6RG91-F1
#
_cell.length_a   1.000
_cell.length_b   1.000
_cell.length_c   1.000
_cell.angle_alpha   90.00
_cell.angle_beta   90.00
_cell.angle_gamma   90.00
#
_symmetry.space_group_name_H-M   'P 1'
#
loop_
_entity.id
_entity.type
_entity.pdbx_description
1 polymer ?
#
loop_
_entity_poly.entity_id
_entity_poly.type
_entity_poly.pdbx_seq_one_letter_code
_entity_poly.pdbx_strand_id
1 'polypeptide(L)'
;MVKRFVAVFAVLALAVLVMPSSSFAVFEELVKHPARSPEPYKQYANKAPYDRVAPAPDVLVDYLRLDNKLNGYPEVPKAASADKAFLQDVKDAVRELPKPVQAQLSKHLAGIFLVRELGTTSLTEVLTVPANEQKGFIVLDVDFISKPVNEWASLRANSPFAPDGRAEIKAVLEEPENDNRKAAIQYILIHQIGHLVGAAIGAFPSWNKDEPAENFAFSRISWKTVNGKPVSKFDDEFTMRPKIKFYSLADSSIPAVKIPECYEQLRQTDFASLYASRNVWSDFAGAYSVYVHTVLQKKPWIMEIYTDGVKTGAFPSPLFGERGMAKVQFLENLFKQ
;
A
#
# COMPACT_ATOMS: atom_id res chain seq x y z
N MET A 1 10.78 4.33 -69.83
CA MET A 1 12.01 3.50 -69.74
C MET A 1 12.22 3.18 -68.25
N VAL A 2 12.10 1.89 -67.89
CA VAL A 2 12.74 1.21 -66.74
C VAL A 2 12.26 1.65 -65.33
N LYS A 3 11.35 0.88 -64.68
CA LYS A 3 11.61 -0.20 -63.66
C LYS A 3 12.09 0.38 -62.31
N ARG A 4 11.78 -0.11 -61.10
CA ARG A 4 11.03 -1.24 -60.50
C ARG A 4 11.25 -1.15 -58.96
N PHE A 5 10.32 -1.70 -58.15
CA PHE A 5 10.53 -2.43 -56.85
C PHE A 5 10.95 -1.61 -55.61
N VAL A 6 10.70 -1.98 -54.35
CA VAL A 6 9.86 -2.94 -53.59
C VAL A 6 9.94 -2.49 -52.11
N ALA A 7 9.04 -3.03 -51.28
CA ALA A 7 8.72 -2.71 -49.89
C ALA A 7 9.76 -2.98 -48.77
N VAL A 8 9.29 -2.67 -47.54
CA VAL A 8 9.60 -3.26 -46.21
C VAL A 8 10.77 -2.63 -45.43
N PHE A 9 10.49 -2.02 -44.26
CA PHE A 9 10.68 -2.62 -42.93
C PHE A 9 10.15 -1.73 -41.78
N ALA A 10 9.42 -2.38 -40.88
CA ALA A 10 9.11 -1.93 -39.53
C ALA A 10 10.37 -1.93 -38.64
N VAL A 11 10.18 -1.59 -37.34
CA VAL A 11 11.13 -1.69 -36.21
C VAL A 11 11.98 -0.41 -36.06
N LEU A 12 12.22 0.25 -34.92
CA LEU A 12 12.26 0.00 -33.46
C LEU A 12 12.03 1.40 -32.81
N ALA A 13 11.43 1.53 -31.63
CA ALA A 13 12.23 1.51 -30.41
C ALA A 13 11.40 1.08 -29.21
N LEU A 14 11.79 -0.08 -28.68
CA LEU A 14 11.62 -0.50 -27.30
C LEU A 14 12.05 0.67 -26.39
N ALA A 15 11.10 1.26 -25.67
CA ALA A 15 11.41 1.84 -24.37
C ALA A 15 11.50 0.69 -23.37
N VAL A 16 12.57 -0.10 -23.46
CA VAL A 16 13.12 -0.71 -22.25
C VAL A 16 13.58 0.47 -21.42
N LEU A 17 12.84 0.79 -20.36
CA LEU A 17 13.38 1.56 -19.26
C LEU A 17 14.54 0.72 -18.70
N VAL A 18 15.70 0.85 -19.33
CA VAL A 18 16.98 0.49 -18.73
C VAL A 18 17.04 1.40 -17.52
N MET A 19 16.88 0.83 -16.33
CA MET A 19 17.24 1.57 -15.12
C MET A 19 18.63 2.14 -15.38
N PRO A 20 18.86 3.45 -15.15
CA PRO A 20 20.21 4.01 -15.21
C PRO A 20 21.16 3.06 -14.47
N SER A 21 22.37 2.84 -14.97
CA SER A 21 23.33 1.90 -14.35
C SER A 21 23.52 2.18 -12.85
N SER A 22 23.37 3.43 -12.43
CA SER A 22 23.33 3.86 -11.03
C SER A 22 22.11 3.36 -10.25
N SER A 23 20.91 3.35 -10.84
CA SER A 23 19.68 2.83 -10.20
C SER A 23 19.71 1.31 -10.05
N PHE A 24 20.29 0.59 -11.02
CA PHE A 24 20.47 -0.85 -10.91
C PHE A 24 21.46 -1.23 -9.80
N ALA A 25 22.58 -0.50 -9.68
CA ALA A 25 23.55 -0.72 -8.62
C ALA A 25 22.94 -0.48 -7.21
N VAL A 26 22.14 0.59 -7.05
CA VAL A 26 21.43 0.87 -5.79
C VAL A 26 20.38 -0.22 -5.49
N PHE A 27 19.68 -0.73 -6.50
CA PHE A 27 18.74 -1.83 -6.32
C PHE A 27 19.44 -3.12 -5.85
N GLU A 28 20.58 -3.48 -6.45
CA GLU A 28 21.36 -4.64 -5.98
C GLU A 28 21.84 -4.48 -4.53
N GLU A 29 22.26 -3.27 -4.16
CA GLU A 29 22.68 -2.94 -2.80
C GLU A 29 21.51 -3.13 -1.81
N LEU A 30 20.33 -2.63 -2.16
CA LEU A 30 19.11 -2.81 -1.36
C LEU A 30 18.73 -4.27 -1.18
N VAL A 31 18.80 -5.08 -2.25
CA VAL A 31 18.45 -6.51 -2.18
C VAL A 31 19.37 -7.29 -1.24
N LYS A 32 20.65 -6.93 -1.19
CA LYS A 32 21.67 -7.57 -0.35
C LYS A 32 21.85 -6.89 1.00
N HIS A 33 21.08 -5.84 1.29
CA HIS A 33 21.30 -4.99 2.45
C HIS A 33 21.13 -5.74 3.78
N PRO A 34 22.00 -5.55 4.79
CA PRO A 34 21.91 -6.25 6.07
C PRO A 34 20.59 -6.03 6.83
N ALA A 35 19.91 -4.91 6.59
CA ALA A 35 18.56 -4.63 7.13
C ALA A 35 17.50 -5.63 6.68
N ARG A 36 17.75 -6.39 5.60
CA ARG A 36 16.87 -7.46 5.13
C ARG A 36 17.18 -8.81 5.75
N SER A 37 18.21 -8.91 6.59
CA SER A 37 18.47 -10.13 7.36
C SER A 37 17.69 -10.12 8.69
N PRO A 38 17.44 -11.27 9.33
CA PRO A 38 16.81 -11.32 10.66
C PRO A 38 17.67 -10.76 11.80
N GLU A 39 18.99 -10.72 11.63
CA GLU A 39 19.93 -10.49 12.74
C GLU A 39 19.72 -9.14 13.46
N PRO A 40 19.53 -7.99 12.76
CA PRO A 40 19.27 -6.70 13.42
C PRO A 40 18.04 -6.68 14.35
N TYR A 41 17.10 -7.62 14.14
CA TYR A 41 15.80 -7.62 14.79
C TYR A 41 15.63 -8.74 15.82
N LYS A 42 16.65 -9.59 16.01
CA LYS A 42 16.59 -10.77 16.87
C LYS A 42 16.17 -10.46 18.31
N GLN A 43 16.57 -9.31 18.84
CA GLN A 43 16.20 -8.85 20.18
C GLN A 43 14.68 -8.62 20.38
N TYR A 44 13.91 -8.48 19.30
CA TYR A 44 12.46 -8.28 19.34
C TYR A 44 11.68 -9.59 19.19
N ALA A 45 12.31 -10.66 18.71
CA ALA A 45 11.64 -11.90 18.34
C ALA A 45 10.85 -12.56 19.49
N ASN A 46 11.34 -12.43 20.73
CA ASN A 46 10.72 -13.02 21.92
C ASN A 46 9.68 -12.10 22.59
N LYS A 47 9.48 -10.88 22.09
CA LYS A 47 8.48 -9.95 22.64
C LYS A 47 7.12 -10.20 22.00
N ALA A 48 6.04 -9.84 22.70
CA ALA A 48 4.72 -9.75 22.08
C ALA A 48 4.73 -8.70 20.95
N PRO A 49 3.93 -8.83 19.87
CA PRO A 49 3.96 -7.90 18.74
C PRO A 49 3.83 -6.42 19.11
N TYR A 50 2.97 -6.08 20.07
CA TYR A 50 2.81 -4.70 20.57
C TYR A 50 4.04 -4.18 21.33
N ASP A 51 4.95 -5.05 21.80
CA ASP A 51 6.22 -4.66 22.43
C ASP A 51 7.41 -4.71 21.46
N ARG A 52 7.16 -5.00 20.17
CA ARG A 52 8.18 -4.92 19.09
C ARG A 52 8.23 -3.54 18.45
N VAL A 53 7.94 -2.48 19.22
CA VAL A 53 7.96 -1.07 18.76
C VAL A 53 9.22 -0.38 19.29
N ALA A 54 10.03 0.20 18.41
CA ALA A 54 11.27 0.89 18.78
C ALA A 54 11.67 1.96 17.75
N PRO A 55 12.56 2.92 18.08
CA PRO A 55 13.27 3.68 17.06
C PRO A 55 13.95 2.74 16.05
N ALA A 56 14.00 3.14 14.77
CA ALA A 56 14.72 2.37 13.76
C ALA A 56 16.21 2.24 14.12
N PRO A 57 16.80 1.03 14.08
CA PRO A 57 18.25 0.88 14.23
C PRO A 57 18.98 1.50 13.03
N ASP A 58 20.25 1.89 13.21
CA ASP A 58 21.04 2.58 12.17
C ASP A 58 21.05 1.82 10.83
N VAL A 59 21.22 0.50 10.88
CA VAL A 59 21.17 -0.36 9.69
C VAL A 59 19.85 -0.24 8.91
N LEU A 60 18.72 -0.03 9.60
CA LEU A 60 17.44 0.20 8.94
C LEU A 60 17.34 1.63 8.39
N VAL A 61 17.87 2.63 9.10
CA VAL A 61 17.90 4.01 8.61
C VAL A 61 18.72 4.11 7.31
N ASP A 62 19.87 3.43 7.25
CA ASP A 62 20.71 3.36 6.05
C ASP A 62 19.98 2.71 4.87
N TYR A 63 19.26 1.61 5.13
CA TYR A 63 18.39 0.97 4.15
C TYR A 63 17.34 1.95 3.59
N LEU A 64 16.63 2.66 4.47
CA LEU A 64 15.56 3.56 4.06
C LEU A 64 16.08 4.76 3.24
N ARG A 65 17.30 5.23 3.51
CA ARG A 65 17.93 6.29 2.69
C ARG A 65 18.27 5.79 1.29
N LEU A 66 18.76 4.55 1.17
CA LEU A 66 18.99 3.92 -0.13
C LEU A 66 17.67 3.71 -0.89
N ASP A 67 16.62 3.27 -0.19
CA ASP A 67 15.28 3.10 -0.78
C ASP A 67 14.71 4.42 -1.27
N ASN A 68 14.79 5.49 -0.46
CA ASN A 68 14.38 6.83 -0.89
C ASN A 68 15.15 7.31 -2.11
N LYS A 69 16.48 7.11 -2.14
CA LYS A 69 17.32 7.45 -3.30
C LYS A 69 16.92 6.67 -4.55
N LEU A 70 16.62 5.38 -4.44
CA LEU A 70 16.18 4.55 -5.56
C LEU A 70 14.84 5.05 -6.12
N ASN A 71 13.91 5.41 -5.24
CA ASN A 71 12.56 5.82 -5.59
C ASN A 71 12.40 7.33 -5.86
N GLY A 72 13.47 8.11 -5.69
CA GLY A 72 13.49 9.56 -5.97
C GLY A 72 12.82 10.43 -4.91
N TYR A 73 12.66 9.94 -3.68
CA TYR A 73 12.17 10.74 -2.55
C TYR A 73 13.26 11.69 -2.04
N PRO A 74 12.99 13.01 -1.90
CA PRO A 74 13.96 13.98 -1.38
C PRO A 74 14.15 13.89 0.13
N GLU A 75 13.23 13.26 0.86
CA GLU A 75 13.28 13.12 2.31
C GLU A 75 14.43 12.20 2.75
N VAL A 76 15.04 12.52 3.90
CA VAL A 76 16.20 11.79 4.44
C VAL A 76 15.82 11.12 5.76
N PRO A 77 15.45 9.83 5.73
CA PRO A 77 14.98 9.11 6.91
C PRO A 77 15.96 9.19 8.08
N LYS A 78 15.41 9.36 9.28
CA LYS A 78 16.12 9.37 10.56
C LYS A 78 15.35 8.55 11.58
N ALA A 79 16.07 7.83 12.44
CA ALA A 79 15.46 7.17 13.58
C ALA A 79 14.72 8.19 14.45
N ALA A 80 13.54 7.82 14.94
CA ALA A 80 12.73 8.69 15.76
C ALA A 80 12.37 8.03 17.08
N SER A 81 12.48 8.82 18.15
CA SER A 81 11.77 8.53 19.39
C SER A 81 10.40 9.21 19.33
N ALA A 82 9.39 8.53 19.86
CA ALA A 82 8.06 9.08 20.03
C ALA A 82 7.77 9.32 21.52
N ASP A 83 6.87 10.26 21.81
CA ASP A 83 6.42 10.48 23.18
C ASP A 83 5.62 9.27 23.72
N LYS A 84 5.38 9.24 25.02
CA LYS A 84 4.67 8.14 25.69
C LYS A 84 3.26 7.94 25.13
N ALA A 85 2.57 9.01 24.75
CA ALA A 85 1.19 8.92 24.26
C ALA A 85 1.14 8.29 22.86
N PHE A 86 2.02 8.70 21.95
CA PHE A 86 2.12 8.08 20.64
C PHE A 86 2.54 6.62 20.72
N LEU A 87 3.54 6.29 21.57
CA LEU A 87 3.91 4.90 21.79
C LEU A 87 2.75 4.07 22.32
N GLN A 88 1.96 4.63 23.24
CA GLN A 88 0.77 3.97 23.76
C GLN A 88 -0.27 3.75 22.65
N ASP A 89 -0.52 4.74 21.80
CA ASP A 89 -1.41 4.60 20.64
C ASP A 89 -0.97 3.47 19.71
N VAL A 90 0.33 3.35 19.39
CA VAL A 90 0.84 2.25 18.56
C VAL A 90 0.62 0.90 19.25
N LYS A 91 0.91 0.80 20.55
CA LYS A 91 0.73 -0.44 21.33
C LYS A 91 -0.73 -0.86 21.37
N ASP A 92 -1.63 0.08 21.62
CA ASP A 92 -3.07 -0.18 21.72
C ASP A 92 -3.65 -0.50 20.34
N ALA A 93 -3.23 0.23 19.30
CA ALA A 93 -3.60 -0.06 17.91
C ALA A 93 -3.29 -1.52 17.53
N VAL A 94 -2.14 -2.06 17.95
CA VAL A 94 -1.76 -3.47 17.73
C VAL A 94 -2.55 -4.41 18.65
N ARG A 95 -2.68 -4.10 19.94
CA ARG A 95 -3.32 -4.97 20.94
C ARG A 95 -4.82 -5.16 20.65
N GLU A 96 -5.47 -4.15 20.11
CA GLU A 96 -6.91 -4.14 19.81
C GLU A 96 -7.25 -4.77 18.44
N LEU A 97 -6.27 -5.25 17.67
CA LEU A 97 -6.54 -5.95 16.42
C LEU A 97 -7.32 -7.25 16.66
N PRO A 98 -8.14 -7.72 15.71
CA PRO A 98 -8.81 -9.02 15.81
C PRO A 98 -7.81 -10.16 16.06
N LYS A 99 -8.20 -11.18 16.85
CA LYS A 99 -7.32 -12.30 17.22
C LYS A 99 -6.64 -12.99 16.02
N PRO A 100 -7.31 -13.26 14.89
CA PRO A 100 -6.64 -13.84 13.71
C PRO A 100 -5.52 -12.95 13.15
N VAL A 101 -5.70 -11.62 13.19
CA VAL A 101 -4.70 -10.64 12.76
C VAL A 101 -3.53 -10.60 13.74
N GLN A 102 -3.78 -10.68 15.05
CA GLN A 102 -2.72 -10.79 16.05
C GLN A 102 -1.87 -12.07 15.89
N ALA A 103 -2.49 -13.18 15.49
CA ALA A 103 -1.78 -14.42 15.20
C ALA A 103 -0.85 -14.26 13.97
N GLN A 104 -1.35 -13.63 12.91
CA GLN A 104 -0.54 -13.30 11.73
C GLN A 104 0.63 -12.38 12.08
N LEU A 105 0.40 -11.33 12.88
CA LEU A 105 1.47 -10.45 13.39
C LEU A 105 2.52 -11.23 14.18
N SER A 106 2.09 -12.09 15.09
CA SER A 106 3.01 -12.89 15.92
C SER A 106 3.94 -13.75 15.07
N LYS A 107 3.42 -14.29 13.96
CA LYS A 107 4.14 -15.14 13.02
C LYS A 107 5.08 -14.35 12.09
N HIS A 108 4.62 -13.21 11.56
CA HIS A 108 5.28 -12.53 10.43
C HIS A 108 5.97 -11.20 10.78
N LEU A 109 5.69 -10.57 11.92
CA LEU A 109 6.29 -9.28 12.26
C LEU A 109 7.65 -9.45 12.97
N ALA A 110 8.72 -8.90 12.42
CA ALA A 110 10.01 -8.74 13.09
C ALA A 110 10.00 -7.54 14.06
N GLY A 111 9.41 -6.42 13.64
CA GLY A 111 9.22 -5.23 14.47
C GLY A 111 8.55 -4.08 13.74
N ILE A 112 8.11 -3.09 14.52
CA ILE A 112 7.58 -1.81 14.07
C ILE A 112 8.60 -0.73 14.46
N PHE A 113 9.16 -0.04 13.46
CA PHE A 113 10.25 0.90 13.65
C PHE A 113 9.83 2.33 13.36
N LEU A 114 10.18 3.23 14.27
CA LEU A 114 9.79 4.63 14.22
C LEU A 114 10.89 5.47 13.57
N VAL A 115 10.47 6.28 12.60
CA VAL A 115 11.33 7.22 11.87
C VAL A 115 10.63 8.57 11.71
N ARG A 116 11.38 9.55 11.20
CA ARG A 116 10.89 10.81 10.63
C ARG A 116 11.48 11.00 9.24
N GLU A 117 10.87 11.87 8.45
CA GLU A 117 11.32 12.19 7.09
C GLU A 117 11.38 10.94 6.20
N LEU A 118 10.35 10.08 6.27
CA LEU A 118 10.26 8.89 5.43
C LEU A 118 9.86 9.21 3.99
N GLY A 119 9.10 10.29 3.76
CA GLY A 119 8.50 10.63 2.46
C GLY A 119 7.14 9.95 2.21
N THR A 120 6.70 9.09 3.12
CA THR A 120 5.37 8.46 3.16
C THR A 120 4.95 8.21 4.60
N THR A 121 3.70 7.83 4.83
CA THR A 121 3.18 7.50 6.17
C THR A 121 3.85 6.27 6.78
N SER A 122 4.16 5.27 5.95
CA SER A 122 4.67 3.98 6.41
C SER A 122 5.26 3.16 5.25
N LEU A 123 6.14 2.23 5.59
CA LEU A 123 6.73 1.26 4.67
C LEU A 123 6.70 -0.14 5.29
N THR A 124 6.59 -1.17 4.45
CA THR A 124 6.76 -2.57 4.83
C THR A 124 7.82 -3.21 3.96
N GLU A 125 8.70 -4.01 4.55
CA GLU A 125 9.68 -4.81 3.83
C GLU A 125 9.73 -6.24 4.39
N VAL A 126 10.06 -7.20 3.53
CA VAL A 126 10.25 -8.61 3.87
C VAL A 126 11.73 -8.94 4.03
N LEU A 127 12.01 -9.76 5.03
CA LEU A 127 13.34 -10.28 5.28
C LEU A 127 13.69 -11.33 4.22
N THR A 128 14.97 -11.42 3.89
CA THR A 128 15.55 -12.46 3.05
C THR A 128 15.70 -13.73 3.88
N VAL A 129 14.61 -14.50 3.98
CA VAL A 129 14.51 -15.77 4.71
C VAL A 129 13.87 -16.86 3.83
N PRO A 130 14.00 -18.15 4.19
CA PRO A 130 13.26 -19.22 3.55
C PRO A 130 11.74 -18.97 3.53
N ALA A 131 11.05 -19.49 2.51
CA ALA A 131 9.63 -19.19 2.27
C ALA A 131 8.69 -19.58 3.42
N ASN A 132 9.05 -20.58 4.23
CA ASN A 132 8.29 -21.01 5.42
C ASN A 132 8.50 -20.10 6.64
N GLU A 133 9.47 -19.19 6.60
CA GLU A 133 9.84 -18.28 7.69
C GLU A 133 9.54 -16.82 7.40
N GLN A 134 8.81 -16.55 6.31
CA GLN A 134 8.53 -15.20 5.80
C GLN A 134 8.13 -14.25 6.94
N LYS A 135 9.02 -13.30 7.20
CA LYS A 135 8.91 -12.26 8.22
C LYS A 135 9.28 -10.94 7.59
N GLY A 136 8.85 -9.84 8.18
CA GLY A 136 9.20 -8.51 7.73
C GLY A 136 9.05 -7.48 8.82
N PHE A 137 9.44 -6.25 8.53
CA PHE A 137 9.29 -5.14 9.44
C PHE A 137 8.37 -4.09 8.85
N ILE A 138 7.79 -3.29 9.75
CA ILE A 138 6.97 -2.14 9.41
C ILE A 138 7.71 -0.90 9.88
N VAL A 139 7.69 0.16 9.09
CA VAL A 139 8.23 1.48 9.43
C VAL A 139 7.07 2.46 9.49
N LEU A 140 7.03 3.29 10.54
CA LEU A 140 6.05 4.37 10.71
C LEU A 140 6.78 5.72 10.79
N ASP A 141 6.32 6.68 10.00
CA ASP A 141 6.72 8.08 10.15
C ASP A 141 5.89 8.73 11.25
N VAL A 142 6.54 9.13 12.34
CA VAL A 142 5.85 9.67 13.52
C VAL A 142 5.28 11.08 13.29
N ASP A 143 5.81 11.84 12.34
CA ASP A 143 5.35 13.21 12.07
C ASP A 143 4.16 13.21 11.09
N PHE A 144 4.08 12.20 10.22
CA PHE A 144 2.99 12.05 9.26
C PHE A 144 1.68 11.55 9.90
N ILE A 145 1.75 10.89 11.06
CA ILE A 145 0.60 10.26 11.73
C ILE A 145 0.19 11.06 12.97
N SER A 146 -0.37 12.25 12.75
CA SER A 146 -0.82 13.15 13.83
C SER A 146 -2.33 13.35 13.90
N LYS A 147 -3.06 12.95 12.85
CA LYS A 147 -4.48 13.25 12.64
C LYS A 147 -5.39 12.10 13.06
N PRO A 148 -6.66 12.38 13.41
CA PRO A 148 -7.72 11.38 13.48
C PRO A 148 -7.87 10.59 12.18
N VAL A 149 -8.44 9.39 12.24
CA VAL A 149 -8.49 8.46 11.10
C VAL A 149 -9.30 8.99 9.93
N ASN A 150 -10.43 9.66 10.18
CA ASN A 150 -11.27 10.20 9.11
C ASN A 150 -10.55 11.35 8.39
N GLU A 151 -9.90 12.24 9.15
CA GLU A 151 -9.13 13.35 8.56
C GLU A 151 -7.92 12.83 7.77
N TRP A 152 -7.14 11.91 8.35
CA TRP A 152 -6.00 11.29 7.65
C TRP A 152 -6.45 10.57 6.37
N ALA A 153 -7.53 9.77 6.44
CA ALA A 153 -8.03 9.02 5.30
C ALA A 153 -8.58 9.96 4.21
N SER A 154 -9.23 11.06 4.59
CA SER A 154 -9.69 12.10 3.67
C SER A 154 -8.52 12.75 2.94
N LEU A 155 -7.47 13.16 3.67
CA LEU A 155 -6.27 13.76 3.06
C LEU A 155 -5.61 12.78 2.07
N ARG A 156 -5.48 11.51 2.47
CA ARG A 156 -4.96 10.48 1.58
C ARG A 156 -5.84 10.28 0.35
N ALA A 157 -7.16 10.20 0.50
CA ALA A 157 -8.10 9.99 -0.60
C ALA A 157 -8.14 11.16 -1.60
N ASN A 158 -7.92 12.39 -1.13
CA ASN A 158 -7.83 13.57 -1.99
C ASN A 158 -6.45 13.74 -2.66
N SER A 159 -5.39 13.15 -2.10
CA SER A 159 -4.01 13.34 -2.61
C SER A 159 -3.77 13.01 -4.09
N PRO A 160 -4.54 12.12 -4.76
CA PRO A 160 -4.42 11.92 -6.20
C PRO A 160 -5.04 13.01 -7.07
N PHE A 161 -5.72 14.00 -6.50
CA PHE A 161 -6.48 15.00 -7.24
C PHE A 161 -5.91 16.41 -7.02
N ALA A 162 -5.80 17.18 -8.10
CA ALA A 162 -5.41 18.58 -8.04
C ALA A 162 -6.53 19.40 -7.38
N PRO A 163 -6.27 20.08 -6.26
CA PRO A 163 -7.31 20.79 -5.52
C PRO A 163 -7.83 21.98 -6.34
N ASP A 164 -9.15 22.05 -6.51
CA ASP A 164 -9.82 23.19 -7.17
C ASP A 164 -10.86 23.89 -6.26
N GLY A 165 -10.98 23.43 -5.01
CA GLY A 165 -11.92 23.94 -4.01
C GLY A 165 -13.38 23.57 -4.25
N ARG A 166 -13.70 22.86 -5.35
CA ARG A 166 -15.08 22.51 -5.71
C ARG A 166 -15.43 21.08 -5.37
N ALA A 167 -14.52 20.13 -5.56
CA ALA A 167 -14.76 18.74 -5.22
C ALA A 167 -13.78 18.23 -4.17
N GLU A 168 -14.30 17.47 -3.20
CA GLU A 168 -13.51 16.86 -2.14
C GLU A 168 -14.07 15.50 -1.73
N ILE A 169 -13.21 14.68 -1.13
CA ILE A 169 -13.58 13.40 -0.53
C ILE A 169 -13.49 13.51 1.00
N LYS A 170 -14.56 13.12 1.70
CA LYS A 170 -14.55 12.92 3.15
C LYS A 170 -14.68 11.43 3.45
N ALA A 171 -13.64 10.86 4.03
CA ALA A 171 -13.59 9.47 4.39
C ALA A 171 -14.22 9.25 5.78
N VAL A 172 -15.06 8.23 5.90
CA VAL A 172 -15.66 7.79 7.17
C VAL A 172 -15.19 6.36 7.43
N LEU A 173 -14.20 6.25 8.32
CA LEU A 173 -13.59 5.01 8.78
C LEU A 173 -13.91 4.71 10.26
N GLU A 174 -14.26 5.73 11.03
CA GLU A 174 -14.74 5.61 12.42
C GLU A 174 -15.91 6.56 12.68
N GLU A 175 -16.72 6.21 13.66
CA GLU A 175 -17.71 7.11 14.25
C GLU A 175 -17.00 8.21 15.07
N PRO A 176 -17.61 9.40 15.26
CA PRO A 176 -16.98 10.55 15.90
C PRO A 176 -16.33 10.26 17.27
N GLU A 177 -16.91 9.36 18.06
CA GLU A 177 -16.41 9.00 19.39
C GLU A 177 -15.10 8.21 19.35
N ASN A 178 -14.83 7.53 18.23
CA ASN A 178 -13.65 6.68 18.01
C ASN A 178 -12.68 7.26 16.98
N ASP A 179 -13.01 8.39 16.36
CA ASP A 179 -12.16 9.08 15.39
C ASP A 179 -10.97 9.75 16.07
N ASN A 180 -9.87 9.01 16.20
CA ASN A 180 -8.66 9.45 16.88
C ASN A 180 -7.40 8.91 16.20
N ARG A 181 -6.24 9.40 16.65
CA ARG A 181 -4.93 9.04 16.11
C ARG A 181 -4.63 7.54 16.22
N LYS A 182 -5.01 6.88 17.32
CA LYS A 182 -4.87 5.42 17.48
C LYS A 182 -5.62 4.67 16.38
N ALA A 183 -6.84 5.07 16.04
CA ALA A 183 -7.59 4.47 14.95
C ALA A 183 -6.89 4.66 13.60
N ALA A 184 -6.25 5.81 13.37
CA ALA A 184 -5.46 6.06 12.16
C ALA A 184 -4.26 5.11 12.09
N ILE A 185 -3.49 5.02 13.17
CA ILE A 185 -2.35 4.10 13.31
C ILE A 185 -2.81 2.66 13.07
N GLN A 186 -3.94 2.24 13.66
CA GLN A 186 -4.48 0.90 13.50
C GLN A 186 -4.80 0.58 12.03
N TYR A 187 -5.51 1.46 11.33
CA TYR A 187 -5.84 1.23 9.92
C TYR A 187 -4.59 1.20 9.02
N ILE A 188 -3.63 2.08 9.27
CA ILE A 188 -2.32 2.08 8.60
C ILE A 188 -1.61 0.73 8.82
N LEU A 189 -1.53 0.28 10.08
CA LEU A 189 -0.89 -0.98 10.43
C LEU A 189 -1.57 -2.18 9.77
N ILE A 190 -2.91 -2.23 9.72
CA ILE A 190 -3.64 -3.32 9.04
C ILE A 190 -3.22 -3.40 7.56
N HIS A 191 -3.07 -2.26 6.87
CA HIS A 191 -2.58 -2.25 5.49
C HIS A 191 -1.16 -2.80 5.38
N GLN A 192 -0.26 -2.38 6.27
CA GLN A 192 1.13 -2.87 6.30
C GLN A 192 1.22 -4.38 6.62
N ILE A 193 0.36 -4.86 7.53
CA ILE A 193 0.21 -6.29 7.82
C ILE A 193 -0.27 -7.05 6.58
N GLY A 194 -1.17 -6.46 5.79
CA GLY A 194 -1.60 -7.01 4.51
C GLY A 194 -0.42 -7.28 3.57
N HIS A 195 0.57 -6.38 3.50
CA HIS A 195 1.79 -6.66 2.72
C HIS A 195 2.58 -7.85 3.27
N LEU A 196 2.80 -7.93 4.58
CA LEU A 196 3.52 -9.05 5.20
C LEU A 196 2.82 -10.39 4.97
N VAL A 197 1.51 -10.44 5.22
CA VAL A 197 0.71 -11.66 5.06
C VAL A 197 0.65 -12.07 3.60
N GLY A 198 0.42 -11.12 2.70
CA GLY A 198 0.35 -11.39 1.27
C GLY A 198 1.64 -11.97 0.70
N ALA A 199 2.79 -11.45 1.13
CA ALA A 199 4.09 -12.01 0.76
C ALA A 199 4.29 -13.42 1.36
N ALA A 200 3.89 -13.61 2.63
CA ALA A 200 4.07 -14.89 3.32
C ALA A 200 3.22 -16.04 2.75
N ILE A 201 2.03 -15.76 2.25
CA ILE A 201 1.12 -16.78 1.68
C ILE A 201 1.21 -16.90 0.16
N GLY A 202 2.06 -16.10 -0.51
CA GLY A 202 2.12 -16.06 -1.96
C GLY A 202 0.81 -15.53 -2.59
N ALA A 203 0.24 -14.47 -2.03
CA ALA A 203 -0.95 -13.82 -2.62
C ALA A 203 -0.59 -13.03 -3.89
N PHE A 204 0.65 -12.54 -3.98
CA PHE A 204 1.16 -11.71 -5.07
C PHE A 204 2.65 -11.99 -5.35
N PRO A 205 3.17 -11.59 -6.54
CA PRO A 205 4.59 -11.72 -6.86
C PRO A 205 5.48 -10.91 -5.91
N SER A 206 6.69 -11.39 -5.67
CA SER A 206 7.69 -10.64 -4.90
C SER A 206 7.95 -9.27 -5.52
N TRP A 207 8.07 -8.22 -4.71
CA TRP A 207 8.52 -6.91 -5.22
C TRP A 207 10.02 -6.86 -5.59
N ASN A 208 10.75 -7.96 -5.39
CA ASN A 208 12.17 -8.07 -5.73
C ASN A 208 12.44 -9.01 -6.92
N LYS A 209 11.40 -9.61 -7.50
CA LYS A 209 11.52 -10.57 -8.61
C LYS A 209 10.45 -10.31 -9.65
N ASP A 210 10.83 -10.47 -10.91
CA ASP A 210 9.89 -10.43 -12.01
C ASP A 210 9.19 -11.78 -12.14
N GLU A 211 7.99 -11.86 -11.58
CA GLU A 211 7.14 -13.06 -11.63
C GLU A 211 5.77 -12.71 -12.23
N PRO A 212 5.21 -13.54 -13.13
CA PRO A 212 3.89 -13.29 -13.70
C PRO A 212 2.80 -13.18 -12.63
N ALA A 213 2.01 -12.10 -12.65
CA ALA A 213 1.00 -11.83 -11.63
C ALA A 213 -0.10 -12.91 -11.60
N GLU A 214 -0.42 -13.48 -12.77
CA GLU A 214 -1.39 -14.56 -12.94
C GLU A 214 -1.01 -15.88 -12.26
N ASN A 215 0.25 -16.05 -11.85
CA ASN A 215 0.69 -17.24 -11.09
C ASN A 215 0.24 -17.22 -9.63
N PHE A 216 -0.24 -16.09 -9.13
CA PHE A 216 -0.60 -15.92 -7.73
C PHE A 216 -2.12 -15.86 -7.58
N ALA A 217 -2.66 -16.68 -6.66
CA ALA A 217 -4.10 -16.95 -6.59
C ALA A 217 -4.96 -15.70 -6.34
N PHE A 218 -4.44 -14.71 -5.60
CA PHE A 218 -5.11 -13.43 -5.41
C PHE A 218 -4.84 -12.46 -6.56
N SER A 219 -3.57 -12.25 -6.96
CA SER A 219 -3.24 -11.31 -8.03
C SER A 219 -3.90 -11.64 -9.36
N ARG A 220 -4.05 -12.93 -9.69
CA ARG A 220 -4.72 -13.37 -10.93
C ARG A 220 -6.19 -12.96 -11.00
N ILE A 221 -6.81 -12.46 -9.93
CA ILE A 221 -8.19 -11.96 -9.97
C ILE A 221 -8.20 -10.69 -10.84
N SER A 222 -7.33 -9.72 -10.53
CA SER A 222 -7.37 -8.36 -11.08
C SER A 222 -6.22 -8.00 -12.03
N TRP A 223 -5.16 -8.82 -12.03
CA TRP A 223 -3.91 -8.53 -12.72
C TRP A 223 -3.55 -9.64 -13.70
N LYS A 224 -2.81 -9.26 -14.74
CA LYS A 224 -2.12 -10.12 -15.71
C LYS A 224 -0.76 -9.53 -16.02
N THR A 225 0.16 -10.33 -16.52
CA THR A 225 1.46 -9.84 -16.98
C THR A 225 1.46 -9.63 -18.50
N VAL A 226 1.89 -8.44 -18.94
CA VAL A 226 2.09 -8.09 -20.34
C VAL A 226 3.49 -7.53 -20.50
N ASN A 227 4.29 -8.12 -21.40
CA ASN A 227 5.69 -7.73 -21.62
C ASN A 227 6.51 -7.67 -20.31
N GLY A 228 6.32 -8.67 -19.43
CA GLY A 228 7.02 -8.76 -18.15
C GLY A 228 6.52 -7.81 -17.06
N LYS A 229 5.49 -6.98 -17.31
CA LYS A 229 4.96 -6.04 -16.33
C LYS A 229 3.51 -6.37 -15.90
N PRO A 230 3.15 -6.20 -14.62
CA PRO A 230 1.76 -6.30 -14.18
C PRO A 230 0.90 -5.19 -14.82
N VAL A 231 -0.22 -5.59 -15.40
CA VAL A 231 -1.24 -4.73 -15.99
C VAL A 231 -2.61 -5.12 -15.41
N SER A 232 -3.46 -4.12 -15.14
CA SER A 232 -4.79 -4.42 -14.61
C SER A 232 -5.67 -4.99 -15.72
N LYS A 233 -6.55 -5.93 -15.37
CA LYS A 233 -7.61 -6.39 -16.27
C LYS A 233 -8.71 -5.34 -16.47
N PHE A 234 -8.71 -4.28 -15.67
CA PHE A 234 -9.72 -3.23 -15.67
C PHE A 234 -9.19 -1.89 -16.19
N ASP A 235 -8.04 -1.87 -16.90
CA ASP A 235 -7.50 -0.62 -17.44
C ASP A 235 -8.42 0.01 -18.51
N ASP A 236 -9.30 -0.78 -19.14
CA ASP A 236 -10.30 -0.32 -20.09
C ASP A 236 -11.51 0.33 -19.38
N GLU A 237 -12.00 -0.25 -18.28
CA GLU A 237 -13.10 0.33 -17.49
C GLU A 237 -12.64 1.46 -16.55
N PHE A 238 -11.41 1.39 -16.05
CA PHE A 238 -10.81 2.35 -15.12
C PHE A 238 -9.66 3.12 -15.75
N THR A 239 -10.00 3.86 -16.81
CA THR A 239 -9.07 4.67 -17.61
C THR A 239 -8.23 5.69 -16.82
N MET A 240 -8.70 6.16 -15.66
CA MET A 240 -7.95 7.06 -14.79
C MET A 240 -6.89 6.36 -13.92
N ARG A 241 -6.96 5.04 -13.73
CA ARG A 241 -6.06 4.28 -12.85
C ARG A 241 -4.57 4.53 -13.11
N PRO A 242 -4.06 4.55 -14.36
CA PRO A 242 -2.64 4.78 -14.62
C PRO A 242 -2.14 6.18 -14.21
N LYS A 243 -3.04 7.14 -13.98
CA LYS A 243 -2.73 8.52 -13.60
C LYS A 243 -2.76 8.74 -12.08
N ILE A 244 -3.23 7.76 -11.30
CA ILE A 244 -3.38 7.86 -9.85
C ILE A 244 -2.00 7.85 -9.18
N LYS A 245 -1.64 8.99 -8.56
CA LYS A 245 -0.43 9.17 -7.77
C LYS A 245 -0.82 9.70 -6.39
N PHE A 246 -0.59 8.92 -5.34
CA PHE A 246 -0.89 9.35 -3.98
C PHE A 246 0.24 10.20 -3.41
N TYR A 247 -0.12 11.12 -2.51
CA TYR A 247 0.77 12.06 -1.85
C TYR A 247 1.49 13.03 -2.82
N SER A 248 0.90 13.28 -3.99
CA SER A 248 1.43 14.19 -5.01
C SER A 248 0.46 15.35 -5.27
N LEU A 249 0.01 16.05 -4.23
CA LEU A 249 -1.00 17.12 -4.35
C LEU A 249 -0.58 18.23 -5.34
N ALA A 250 0.69 18.64 -5.31
CA ALA A 250 1.22 19.69 -6.18
C ALA A 250 1.39 19.23 -7.64
N ASP A 251 1.62 17.93 -7.86
CA ASP A 251 1.92 17.34 -9.17
C ASP A 251 0.78 16.45 -9.70
N SER A 252 -0.40 16.53 -9.07
CA SER A 252 -1.54 15.73 -9.50
C SER A 252 -2.03 16.19 -10.88
N SER A 253 -2.16 15.23 -11.79
CA SER A 253 -2.66 15.47 -13.14
C SER A 253 -4.18 15.31 -13.29
N ILE A 254 -4.89 14.93 -12.21
CA ILE A 254 -6.32 14.65 -12.24
C ILE A 254 -7.05 15.80 -11.55
N PRO A 255 -7.85 16.61 -12.26
CA PRO A 255 -8.63 17.68 -11.63
C PRO A 255 -9.60 17.14 -10.58
N ALA A 256 -9.77 17.81 -9.44
CA ALA A 256 -10.71 17.39 -8.39
C ALA A 256 -12.16 17.23 -8.90
N VAL A 257 -12.61 18.02 -9.89
CA VAL A 257 -13.91 17.83 -10.55
C VAL A 257 -14.11 16.43 -11.16
N LYS A 258 -13.05 15.65 -11.37
CA LYS A 258 -13.09 14.26 -11.85
C LYS A 258 -13.25 13.22 -10.73
N ILE A 259 -13.29 13.62 -9.46
CA ILE A 259 -13.50 12.73 -8.31
C ILE A 259 -14.74 11.84 -8.49
N PRO A 260 -15.94 12.36 -8.81
CA PRO A 260 -17.12 11.51 -9.01
C PRO A 260 -16.92 10.46 -10.10
N GLU A 261 -16.44 10.88 -11.29
CA GLU A 261 -16.18 9.98 -12.42
C GLU A 261 -15.14 8.90 -12.05
N CYS A 262 -14.10 9.27 -11.29
CA CYS A 262 -13.04 8.36 -10.86
C CYS A 262 -13.61 7.24 -9.97
N TYR A 263 -14.48 7.60 -9.04
CA TYR A 263 -15.10 6.61 -8.16
C TYR A 263 -16.16 5.76 -8.87
N GLU A 264 -16.86 6.29 -9.89
CA GLU A 264 -17.74 5.45 -10.71
C GLU A 264 -16.95 4.43 -11.54
N GLN A 265 -15.82 4.82 -12.13
CA GLN A 265 -14.94 3.88 -12.82
C GLN A 265 -14.39 2.83 -11.84
N LEU A 266 -13.96 3.25 -10.65
CA LEU A 266 -13.48 2.35 -9.60
C LEU A 266 -14.57 1.31 -9.20
N ARG A 267 -15.85 1.71 -9.13
CA ARG A 267 -16.97 0.79 -8.85
C ARG A 267 -17.14 -0.31 -9.91
N GLN A 268 -16.64 -0.10 -11.13
CA GLN A 268 -16.62 -1.11 -12.19
C GLN A 268 -15.42 -2.07 -12.07
N THR A 269 -14.68 -2.06 -10.97
CA THR A 269 -13.52 -2.95 -10.77
C THR A 269 -13.73 -3.86 -9.57
N ASP A 270 -12.76 -4.73 -9.32
CA ASP A 270 -12.69 -5.52 -8.09
C ASP A 270 -11.74 -4.90 -7.04
N PHE A 271 -11.24 -3.69 -7.26
CA PHE A 271 -10.31 -3.06 -6.32
C PHE A 271 -11.05 -2.56 -5.07
N ALA A 272 -10.52 -2.88 -3.89
CA ALA A 272 -11.16 -2.52 -2.63
C ALA A 272 -11.19 -1.01 -2.34
N SER A 273 -10.31 -0.24 -2.98
CA SER A 273 -10.23 1.21 -2.84
C SER A 273 -9.42 1.82 -3.97
N LEU A 274 -9.46 3.15 -4.11
CA LEU A 274 -8.61 3.87 -5.05
C LEU A 274 -7.11 3.63 -4.82
N TYR A 275 -6.69 3.42 -3.57
CA TYR A 275 -5.29 3.12 -3.27
C TYR A 275 -4.92 1.69 -3.64
N ALA A 276 -5.86 0.74 -3.51
CA ALA A 276 -5.67 -0.66 -3.86
C ALA A 276 -5.41 -0.84 -5.36
N SER A 277 -5.94 0.04 -6.21
CA SER A 277 -5.80 -0.08 -7.68
C SER A 277 -4.42 0.32 -8.23
N ARG A 278 -3.47 0.77 -7.39
CA ARG A 278 -2.18 1.30 -7.86
C ARG A 278 -1.29 0.22 -8.47
N ASN A 279 -1.15 -0.90 -7.77
CA ASN A 279 -0.28 -1.99 -8.15
C ASN A 279 -0.69 -3.30 -7.48
N VAL A 280 -0.11 -4.40 -7.95
CA VAL A 280 -0.41 -5.76 -7.50
C VAL A 280 -0.22 -5.97 -6.00
N TRP A 281 0.75 -5.30 -5.39
CA TRP A 281 1.04 -5.42 -3.95
C TRP A 281 0.03 -4.64 -3.09
N SER A 282 -0.30 -3.42 -3.50
CA SER A 282 -1.27 -2.55 -2.82
C SER A 282 -2.69 -3.10 -2.94
N ASP A 283 -2.97 -3.89 -3.98
CA ASP A 283 -4.28 -4.49 -4.18
C ASP A 283 -4.63 -5.46 -3.05
N PHE A 284 -3.78 -6.45 -2.78
CA PHE A 284 -3.99 -7.37 -1.66
C PHE A 284 -4.02 -6.65 -0.32
N ALA A 285 -3.02 -5.80 -0.04
CA ALA A 285 -2.97 -5.05 1.21
C ALA A 285 -4.20 -4.15 1.41
N GLY A 286 -4.70 -3.57 0.33
CA GLY A 286 -5.95 -2.79 0.31
C GLY A 286 -7.16 -3.64 0.64
N ALA A 287 -7.36 -4.76 -0.06
CA ALA A 287 -8.48 -5.68 0.18
C ALA A 287 -8.44 -6.28 1.59
N TYR A 288 -7.27 -6.71 2.05
CA TYR A 288 -7.03 -7.16 3.41
C TYR A 288 -7.42 -6.06 4.42
N SER A 289 -6.97 -4.83 4.21
CA SER A 289 -7.27 -3.73 5.12
C SER A 289 -8.75 -3.39 5.23
N VAL A 290 -9.45 -3.33 4.10
CA VAL A 290 -10.89 -3.09 4.08
C VAL A 290 -11.61 -4.25 4.77
N TYR A 291 -11.29 -5.50 4.44
CA TYR A 291 -11.97 -6.66 5.02
C TYR A 291 -11.76 -6.74 6.54
N VAL A 292 -10.54 -6.57 7.03
CA VAL A 292 -10.29 -6.58 8.48
C VAL A 292 -11.07 -5.44 9.16
N HIS A 293 -11.00 -4.24 8.61
CA HIS A 293 -11.65 -3.05 9.17
C HIS A 293 -13.19 -3.17 9.20
N THR A 294 -13.81 -3.62 8.10
CA THR A 294 -15.27 -3.65 8.01
C THR A 294 -15.88 -4.96 8.49
N VAL A 295 -15.27 -6.11 8.21
CA VAL A 295 -15.85 -7.42 8.54
C VAL A 295 -15.43 -7.87 9.93
N LEU A 296 -14.13 -7.84 10.23
CA LEU A 296 -13.62 -8.34 11.52
C LEU A 296 -13.78 -7.32 12.65
N GLN A 297 -13.59 -6.04 12.37
CA GLN A 297 -13.73 -4.96 13.36
C GLN A 297 -15.11 -4.29 13.34
N LYS A 298 -15.93 -4.54 12.32
CA LYS A 298 -17.30 -3.99 12.18
C LYS A 298 -17.35 -2.45 12.13
N LYS A 299 -16.33 -1.83 11.51
CA LYS A 299 -16.22 -0.37 11.38
C LYS A 299 -16.70 0.12 10.02
N PRO A 300 -17.13 1.39 9.90
CA PRO A 300 -17.53 1.94 8.61
C PRO A 300 -16.33 2.06 7.66
N TRP A 301 -16.61 2.02 6.35
CA TRP A 301 -15.66 2.39 5.31
C TRP A 301 -16.42 3.00 4.16
N ILE A 302 -16.48 4.33 4.14
CA ILE A 302 -17.26 5.09 3.15
C ILE A 302 -16.42 6.27 2.68
N MET A 303 -16.42 6.51 1.38
CA MET A 303 -15.90 7.74 0.78
C MET A 303 -17.09 8.61 0.39
N GLU A 304 -17.34 9.68 1.14
CA GLU A 304 -18.34 10.67 0.79
C GLU A 304 -17.74 11.68 -0.18
N ILE A 305 -18.44 11.96 -1.28
CA ILE A 305 -17.99 12.92 -2.28
C ILE A 305 -18.85 14.17 -2.13
N TYR A 306 -18.17 15.31 -2.04
CA TYR A 306 -18.79 16.63 -1.99
C TYR A 306 -18.46 17.40 -3.26
N THR A 307 -19.42 18.17 -3.76
CA THR A 307 -19.26 19.10 -4.89
C THR A 307 -19.93 20.41 -4.52
N ASP A 308 -19.18 21.50 -4.59
CA ASP A 308 -19.59 22.85 -4.17
C ASP A 308 -20.19 22.85 -2.74
N GLY A 309 -19.56 22.08 -1.84
CA GLY A 309 -19.98 21.93 -0.44
C GLY A 309 -21.19 21.01 -0.21
N VAL A 310 -21.80 20.46 -1.26
CA VAL A 310 -22.96 19.55 -1.16
C VAL A 310 -22.52 18.11 -1.34
N LYS A 311 -22.98 17.21 -0.47
CA LYS A 311 -22.73 15.75 -0.62
C LYS A 311 -23.44 15.23 -1.86
N THR A 312 -22.68 14.85 -2.89
CA THR A 312 -23.20 14.33 -4.16
C THR A 312 -23.17 12.81 -4.24
N GLY A 313 -22.45 12.13 -3.35
CA GLY A 313 -22.49 10.68 -3.27
C GLY A 313 -21.83 10.10 -2.03
N ALA A 314 -22.12 8.82 -1.79
CA ALA A 314 -21.46 8.00 -0.79
C ALA A 314 -21.02 6.68 -1.45
N PHE A 315 -19.74 6.37 -1.32
CA PHE A 315 -19.11 5.28 -2.03
C PHE A 315 -18.56 4.29 -1.00
N PRO A 316 -19.32 3.22 -0.66
CA PRO A 316 -18.77 2.11 0.11
C PRO A 316 -17.66 1.42 -0.69
N SER A 317 -16.87 0.57 -0.03
CA SER A 317 -15.81 -0.16 -0.71
C SER A 317 -16.35 -1.05 -1.85
N PRO A 318 -15.79 -0.97 -3.07
CA PRO A 318 -16.13 -1.89 -4.16
C PRO A 318 -15.80 -3.36 -3.85
N LEU A 319 -15.00 -3.63 -2.82
CA LEU A 319 -14.71 -4.99 -2.36
C LEU A 319 -15.98 -5.79 -2.10
N PHE A 320 -17.03 -5.13 -1.62
CA PHE A 320 -18.32 -5.76 -1.30
C PHE A 320 -19.34 -5.69 -2.44
N GLY A 321 -18.96 -5.18 -3.61
CA GLY A 321 -19.75 -5.28 -4.84
C GLY A 321 -19.55 -6.64 -5.53
N GLU A 322 -20.36 -6.89 -6.56
CA GLU A 322 -20.36 -8.16 -7.31
C GLU A 322 -18.96 -8.55 -7.81
N ARG A 323 -18.22 -7.62 -8.41
CA ARG A 323 -16.86 -7.86 -8.94
C ARG A 323 -15.83 -8.14 -7.83
N GLY A 324 -16.05 -7.68 -6.59
CA GLY A 324 -15.13 -7.87 -5.46
C GLY A 324 -15.27 -9.22 -4.75
N MET A 325 -16.32 -10.00 -5.02
CA MET A 325 -16.64 -11.23 -4.27
C MET A 325 -15.57 -12.31 -4.32
N ALA A 326 -14.82 -12.43 -5.43
CA ALA A 326 -13.70 -13.36 -5.50
C ALA A 326 -12.60 -13.04 -4.47
N LYS A 327 -12.35 -11.75 -4.20
CA LYS A 327 -11.38 -11.31 -3.18
C LYS A 327 -11.93 -11.51 -1.77
N VAL A 328 -13.22 -11.24 -1.56
CA VAL A 328 -13.89 -11.53 -0.27
C VAL A 328 -13.78 -13.03 0.04
N GLN A 329 -14.07 -13.91 -0.91
CA GLN A 329 -13.96 -15.36 -0.73
C GLN A 329 -12.52 -15.79 -0.39
N PHE A 330 -11.53 -15.18 -1.06
CA PHE A 330 -10.12 -15.43 -0.73
C PHE A 330 -9.80 -15.05 0.72
N LEU A 331 -10.23 -13.86 1.16
CA LEU A 331 -9.96 -13.36 2.51
C LEU A 331 -10.71 -14.15 3.58
N GLU A 332 -11.95 -14.55 3.32
CA GLU A 332 -12.68 -15.48 4.20
C GLU A 332 -11.91 -16.79 4.40
N ASN A 333 -11.38 -17.37 3.32
CA ASN A 333 -10.61 -18.61 3.40
C ASN A 333 -9.28 -18.42 4.14
N LEU A 334 -8.67 -17.24 4.03
CA LEU A 334 -7.47 -16.88 4.79
C LEU A 334 -7.75 -16.80 6.29
N PHE A 335 -8.89 -16.28 6.70
CA PHE A 335 -9.24 -16.09 8.12
C PHE A 335 -9.99 -17.29 8.75
N LYS A 336 -10.33 -18.32 7.98
CA LYS A 336 -10.89 -19.60 8.47
C LYS A 336 -9.83 -20.63 8.89
N GLN A 337 -8.56 -20.41 8.50
CA GLN A 337 -7.41 -21.29 8.80
C GLN A 337 -6.83 -21.02 10.19
#